data_AF-A0A9D2AWT4-F1
#
_entry.id   AF-A0A9D2AWT4-F1
#
_cell.length_a   1.000
_cell.length_b   1.000
_cell.length_c   1.000
_cell.angle_alpha   90.00
_cell.angle_beta   90.00
_cell.angle_gamma   90.00
#
_symmetry.space_group_name_H-M   'P 1'
#
loop_
_entity.id
_entity.type
_entity.pdbx_description
1 polymer ?
#
loop_
_entity_poly.entity_id
_entity_poly.type
_entity_poly.pdbx_seq_one_letter_code
_entity_poly.pdbx_strand_id
1 'polypeptide(L)'
;MGKTVTFDYSRAAKFISAEEMENAKGTTMYARDVLVNKTGAGSDFLGWIDLPVNYDKEEFARIKKAAEKIQNDSDVLLVIGIGGSYLGARAAIEFLSHSFYNVLDKGVRKTPEIYYVGNSISSKYIHDLKDVLAGKDFSINIISKSGTTTEPAIAFRVFK
;
A
#
# COMPACT_ATOMS: atom_id res chain seq x y z
N MET A 1 0.24 -10.11 -25.28
CA MET A 1 0.87 -9.32 -24.20
C MET A 1 2.29 -9.86 -24.00
N GLY A 2 3.31 -9.04 -24.21
CA GLY A 2 4.70 -9.45 -23.97
C GLY A 2 4.95 -9.71 -22.47
N LYS A 3 5.88 -10.59 -22.13
CA LYS A 3 6.25 -10.84 -20.72
C LYS A 3 6.95 -9.59 -20.16
N THR A 4 6.26 -8.83 -19.31
CA THR A 4 6.74 -7.57 -18.73
C THR A 4 7.64 -7.77 -17.51
N VAL A 5 7.70 -8.98 -16.95
CA VAL A 5 8.55 -9.37 -15.82
C VAL A 5 9.16 -10.74 -16.12
N THR A 6 10.47 -10.87 -15.93
CA THR A 6 11.22 -12.13 -16.15
C THR A 6 11.82 -12.62 -14.84
N PHE A 7 11.59 -13.89 -14.53
CA PHE A 7 12.26 -14.58 -13.44
C PHE A 7 13.49 -15.32 -13.98
N ASP A 8 14.68 -14.93 -13.53
CA ASP A 8 15.96 -15.56 -13.88
C ASP A 8 16.61 -16.13 -12.61
N TYR A 9 16.72 -17.46 -12.54
CA TYR A 9 17.38 -18.16 -11.45
C TYR A 9 18.75 -18.72 -11.84
N SER A 10 19.31 -18.34 -13.00
CA SER A 10 20.59 -18.85 -13.51
C SER A 10 21.75 -18.74 -12.51
N ARG A 11 21.77 -17.67 -11.71
CA ARG A 11 22.79 -17.45 -10.66
C ARG A 11 22.68 -18.43 -9.48
N ALA A 12 21.51 -19.03 -9.27
CA ALA A 12 21.26 -20.05 -8.25
C ALA A 12 21.52 -21.47 -8.77
N ALA A 13 21.71 -21.69 -10.08
CA ALA A 13 21.86 -23.02 -10.67
C ALA A 13 23.07 -23.83 -10.18
N LYS A 14 24.06 -23.17 -9.58
CA LYS A 14 25.21 -23.81 -8.92
C LYS A 14 24.88 -24.39 -7.53
N PHE A 15 23.73 -24.02 -6.96
CA PHE A 15 23.27 -24.43 -5.63
C PHE A 15 21.98 -25.24 -5.69
N ILE A 16 21.20 -25.08 -6.76
CA ILE A 16 19.94 -25.78 -6.99
C ILE A 16 19.99 -26.36 -8.40
N SER A 17 19.96 -27.68 -8.49
CA SER A 17 20.00 -28.40 -9.76
C SER A 17 18.68 -28.26 -10.54
N ALA A 18 18.74 -28.50 -11.85
CA ALA A 18 17.53 -28.56 -12.68
C ALA A 18 16.59 -29.69 -12.26
N GLU A 19 17.14 -30.80 -11.75
CA GLU A 19 16.36 -31.95 -11.25
C GLU A 19 15.58 -31.57 -9.98
N GLU A 20 16.19 -30.84 -9.04
CA GLU A 20 15.47 -30.34 -7.86
C GLU A 20 14.30 -29.42 -8.24
N MET A 21 14.49 -28.57 -9.24
CA MET A 21 13.41 -27.72 -9.77
C MET A 21 12.28 -28.53 -10.41
N GLU A 22 12.59 -29.59 -11.18
CA GLU A 22 11.57 -30.45 -11.77
C GLU A 22 10.85 -31.29 -10.69
N ASN A 23 11.58 -31.78 -9.70
CA ASN A 23 11.01 -32.54 -8.58
C ASN A 23 10.03 -31.71 -7.74
N ALA A 24 10.23 -30.39 -7.63
CA ALA A 24 9.32 -29.48 -6.92
C ALA A 24 7.97 -29.28 -7.64
N LYS A 25 7.89 -29.56 -8.94
CA LYS A 25 6.73 -29.27 -9.79
C LYS A 25 5.44 -29.89 -9.29
N GLY A 26 5.47 -31.14 -8.82
CA GLY A 26 4.29 -31.83 -8.30
C GLY A 26 3.67 -31.08 -7.12
N THR A 27 4.49 -30.72 -6.13
CA THR A 27 4.06 -29.96 -4.96
C THR A 27 3.62 -28.54 -5.32
N THR A 28 4.32 -27.86 -6.25
CA THR A 28 3.93 -26.52 -6.72
C THR A 28 2.58 -26.52 -7.41
N MET A 29 2.31 -27.50 -8.28
CA MET A 29 1.03 -27.63 -8.98
C MET A 29 -0.11 -27.93 -8.02
N TYR A 30 0.11 -28.83 -7.06
CA TYR A 30 -0.87 -29.08 -6.00
C TYR A 30 -1.17 -27.81 -5.19
N ALA A 31 -0.15 -27.05 -4.77
CA ALA A 31 -0.34 -25.79 -4.06
C ALA A 31 -1.11 -24.75 -4.89
N ARG A 32 -0.83 -24.67 -6.20
CA ARG A 32 -1.60 -23.84 -7.14
C ARG A 32 -3.07 -24.26 -7.16
N ASP A 33 -3.36 -25.55 -7.29
CA ASP A 33 -4.73 -26.03 -7.37
C ASP A 33 -5.49 -25.77 -6.07
N VAL A 34 -4.86 -25.96 -4.91
CA VAL A 34 -5.43 -25.60 -3.60
C VAL A 34 -5.76 -24.11 -3.52
N LEU A 35 -4.86 -23.25 -4.02
CA LEU A 35 -5.03 -21.80 -4.03
C LEU A 35 -6.14 -21.34 -4.98
N VAL A 36 -6.11 -21.80 -6.23
CA VAL A 36 -7.07 -21.40 -7.27
C VAL A 36 -8.47 -21.94 -6.99
N ASN A 37 -8.57 -23.17 -6.48
CA ASN A 37 -9.85 -23.78 -6.10
C ASN A 37 -10.31 -23.39 -4.70
N LYS A 38 -9.53 -22.60 -3.95
CA LYS A 38 -9.86 -22.07 -2.62
C LYS A 38 -10.22 -23.17 -1.60
N THR A 39 -9.53 -24.32 -1.65
CA THR A 39 -9.82 -25.49 -0.80
C THR A 39 -8.94 -25.61 0.44
N GLY A 40 -7.90 -24.77 0.55
CA GLY A 40 -6.92 -24.81 1.63
C GLY A 40 -7.31 -23.97 2.85
N ALA A 41 -6.50 -24.09 3.91
CA ALA A 41 -6.63 -23.24 5.10
C ALA A 41 -6.47 -21.75 4.74
N GLY A 42 -7.32 -20.89 5.30
CA GLY A 42 -7.33 -19.45 5.03
C GLY A 42 -7.99 -19.04 3.70
N SER A 43 -8.75 -19.94 3.08
CA SER A 43 -9.46 -19.69 1.81
C SER A 43 -10.42 -18.48 1.87
N ASP A 44 -10.91 -18.11 3.06
CA ASP A 44 -11.71 -16.90 3.30
C ASP A 44 -10.99 -15.60 2.89
N PHE A 45 -9.66 -15.61 2.75
CA PHE A 45 -8.83 -14.43 2.49
C PHE A 45 -8.21 -14.39 1.07
N LEU A 46 -8.76 -15.14 0.12
CA LEU A 46 -8.25 -15.25 -1.25
C LEU A 46 -8.86 -14.26 -2.26
N GLY A 47 -9.56 -13.22 -1.79
CA GLY A 47 -10.17 -12.20 -2.66
C GLY A 47 -9.18 -11.45 -3.55
N TRP A 48 -7.89 -11.41 -3.18
CA TRP A 48 -6.84 -10.75 -3.94
C TRP A 48 -6.50 -11.43 -5.28
N ILE A 49 -6.86 -12.71 -5.46
CA ILE A 49 -6.60 -13.45 -6.71
C ILE A 49 -7.38 -12.81 -7.86
N ASP A 50 -8.67 -12.55 -7.64
CA ASP A 50 -9.59 -12.06 -8.67
C ASP A 50 -9.72 -10.52 -8.63
N LEU A 51 -9.22 -9.86 -7.59
CA LEU A 51 -9.31 -8.40 -7.41
C LEU A 51 -8.87 -7.59 -8.65
N PRO A 52 -7.76 -7.91 -9.35
CA PRO A 52 -7.34 -7.14 -10.52
C PRO A 52 -8.37 -7.10 -11.66
N VAL A 53 -9.21 -8.12 -11.77
CA VAL A 53 -10.25 -8.21 -12.81
C VAL A 53 -11.65 -7.88 -12.28
N ASN A 54 -11.92 -8.22 -11.02
CA ASN A 54 -13.24 -8.15 -10.38
C ASN A 54 -13.33 -7.13 -9.23
N TYR A 55 -12.53 -6.06 -9.27
CA TYR A 55 -12.70 -4.94 -8.33
C TYR A 55 -13.99 -4.15 -8.62
N ASP A 56 -14.56 -3.54 -7.59
CA ASP A 56 -15.72 -2.65 -7.69
C ASP A 56 -15.37 -1.39 -8.50
N LYS A 57 -15.99 -1.26 -9.69
CA LYS A 57 -15.75 -0.15 -10.63
C LYS A 57 -16.36 1.16 -10.13
N GLU A 58 -17.45 1.10 -9.38
CA GLU A 58 -18.11 2.29 -8.82
C GLU A 58 -17.29 2.85 -7.66
N GLU A 59 -16.79 1.97 -6.78
CA GLU A 59 -15.84 2.36 -5.74
C GLU A 59 -14.57 2.97 -6.34
N PHE A 60 -14.00 2.35 -7.37
CA PHE A 60 -12.83 2.89 -8.04
C PHE A 60 -13.08 4.29 -8.64
N ALA A 61 -14.27 4.54 -9.19
CA ALA A 61 -14.66 5.87 -9.65
C ALA A 61 -14.80 6.88 -8.48
N ARG A 62 -15.35 6.45 -7.33
CA ARG A 62 -15.42 7.27 -6.11
C ARG A 62 -14.03 7.60 -5.56
N ILE A 63 -13.08 6.66 -5.58
CA ILE A 63 -11.68 6.88 -5.17
C ILE A 63 -11.05 7.99 -6.02
N LYS A 64 -11.23 7.95 -7.35
CA LYS A 64 -10.71 8.99 -8.25
C LYS A 64 -11.29 10.37 -7.96
N LYS A 65 -12.62 10.45 -7.76
CA LYS A 65 -13.29 11.70 -7.40
C LYS A 65 -12.82 12.26 -6.05
N ALA A 66 -12.63 11.39 -5.05
CA ALA A 66 -12.09 11.80 -3.76
C ALA A 66 -10.65 12.31 -3.88
N ALA A 67 -9.80 11.64 -4.67
CA ALA A 67 -8.44 12.08 -4.93
C ALA A 67 -8.39 13.45 -5.63
N GLU A 68 -9.24 13.69 -6.63
CA GLU A 68 -9.35 14.99 -7.30
C GLU A 68 -9.80 16.09 -6.32
N LYS A 69 -10.80 15.82 -5.48
CA LYS A 69 -11.22 16.75 -4.43
C LYS A 69 -10.04 17.13 -3.51
N ILE A 70 -9.34 16.12 -2.98
CA ILE A 70 -8.19 16.30 -2.09
C ILE A 70 -7.07 17.11 -2.77
N GLN A 71 -6.82 16.87 -4.06
CA GLN A 71 -5.81 17.64 -4.81
C GLN A 71 -6.17 19.13 -4.94
N ASN A 72 -7.47 19.45 -4.99
CA ASN A 72 -7.95 20.81 -5.16
C ASN A 72 -8.06 21.60 -3.86
N ASP A 73 -8.34 20.94 -2.73
CA ASP A 73 -8.65 21.59 -1.46
C ASP A 73 -7.64 21.35 -0.32
N SER A 74 -6.58 20.58 -0.58
CA SER A 74 -5.59 20.24 0.45
C SER A 74 -4.17 20.51 -0.02
N ASP A 75 -3.34 21.04 0.87
CA ASP A 75 -1.88 21.07 0.71
C ASP A 75 -1.25 19.73 1.10
N VAL A 76 -1.91 19.00 2.01
CA VAL A 76 -1.41 17.74 2.56
C VAL A 76 -2.49 16.66 2.57
N LEU A 77 -2.12 15.43 2.21
CA LEU A 77 -2.85 14.21 2.55
C LEU A 77 -2.14 13.49 3.71
N LEU A 78 -2.79 13.45 4.87
CA LEU A 78 -2.31 12.71 6.03
C LEU A 78 -2.93 11.31 6.05
N VAL A 79 -2.10 10.29 5.80
CA VAL A 79 -2.52 8.88 5.83
C VAL A 79 -2.28 8.30 7.22
N ILE A 80 -3.35 7.80 7.85
CA ILE A 80 -3.29 7.17 9.18
C ILE A 80 -3.49 5.66 9.04
N GLY A 81 -2.45 4.89 9.31
CA GLY A 81 -2.49 3.43 9.19
C GLY A 81 -1.16 2.76 9.55
N ILE A 82 -1.20 1.44 9.79
CA ILE A 82 -0.02 0.61 10.07
C ILE A 82 -0.09 -0.71 9.29
N GLY A 83 1.04 -1.39 9.14
CA GLY A 83 1.12 -2.68 8.44
C GLY A 83 0.67 -2.59 6.99
N GLY A 84 -0.28 -3.44 6.59
CA GLY A 84 -0.84 -3.45 5.23
C GLY A 84 -1.53 -2.15 4.83
N SER A 85 -2.13 -1.43 5.79
CA SER A 85 -2.75 -0.12 5.57
C SER A 85 -1.75 1.03 5.35
N TYR A 86 -0.46 0.73 5.36
CA TYR A 86 0.64 1.70 5.29
C TYR A 86 1.65 1.35 4.20
N LEU A 87 2.21 0.12 4.24
CA LEU A 87 3.35 -0.26 3.42
C LEU A 87 3.06 -0.26 1.92
N GLY A 88 1.88 -0.72 1.50
CA GLY A 88 1.52 -0.77 0.08
C GLY A 88 1.42 0.63 -0.55
N ALA A 89 0.78 1.57 0.16
CA ALA A 89 0.67 2.94 -0.28
C ALA A 89 2.05 3.62 -0.33
N ARG A 90 2.85 3.49 0.73
CA ARG A 90 4.19 4.09 0.81
C ARG A 90 5.13 3.54 -0.27
N ALA A 91 5.16 2.22 -0.46
CA ALA A 91 6.00 1.59 -1.47
C ALA A 91 5.65 2.04 -2.89
N ALA A 92 4.36 2.10 -3.24
CA ALA A 92 3.94 2.56 -4.56
C ALA A 92 4.28 4.04 -4.79
N ILE A 93 4.03 4.90 -3.79
CA ILE A 93 4.31 6.33 -3.89
C ILE A 93 5.82 6.59 -3.98
N GLU A 94 6.64 5.99 -3.12
CA GLU A 94 8.10 6.17 -3.15
C GLU A 94 8.73 5.61 -4.43
N PHE A 95 8.22 4.50 -4.96
CA PHE A 95 8.75 3.90 -6.19
C PHE A 95 8.40 4.69 -7.46
N LEU A 96 7.20 5.29 -7.51
CA LEU A 96 6.68 5.94 -8.72
C LEU A 96 6.85 7.47 -8.72
N SER A 97 7.18 8.07 -7.56
CA SER A 97 7.29 9.51 -7.41
C SER A 97 8.75 9.98 -7.33
N HIS A 98 8.94 11.30 -7.35
CA HIS A 98 10.25 11.90 -7.13
C HIS A 98 10.80 11.54 -5.73
N SER A 99 12.09 11.22 -5.62
CA SER A 99 12.70 10.82 -4.33
C SER A 99 12.59 11.87 -3.22
N PHE A 100 12.44 13.14 -3.60
CA PHE A 100 12.21 14.28 -2.69
C PHE A 100 10.83 14.90 -2.88
N TYR A 101 9.82 14.08 -3.21
CA TYR A 101 8.49 14.54 -3.64
C TYR A 101 7.88 15.63 -2.73
N ASN A 102 7.89 15.48 -1.40
CA ASN A 102 7.32 16.47 -0.47
C ASN A 102 8.14 17.78 -0.36
N VAL A 103 9.40 17.79 -0.79
CA VAL A 103 10.26 18.99 -0.78
C VAL A 103 10.03 19.83 -2.04
N LEU A 104 9.47 19.24 -3.09
CA LEU A 104 9.16 19.97 -4.32
C LEU A 104 8.04 20.99 -4.09
N ASP A 105 8.22 22.17 -4.69
CA ASP A 105 7.19 23.20 -4.75
C ASP A 105 5.88 22.64 -5.31
N LYS A 106 4.75 23.16 -4.81
CA LYS A 106 3.40 22.72 -5.19
C LYS A 106 3.18 22.75 -6.71
N GLY A 107 3.74 23.75 -7.42
CA GLY A 107 3.64 23.87 -8.87
C GLY A 107 4.38 22.76 -9.65
N VAL A 108 5.46 22.22 -9.08
CA VAL A 108 6.22 21.11 -9.68
C VAL A 108 5.57 19.78 -9.34
N ARG A 109 5.21 19.60 -8.06
CA ARG A 109 4.61 18.38 -7.52
C ARG A 109 3.19 18.14 -8.02
N LYS A 110 2.41 19.21 -8.23
CA LYS A 110 1.02 19.26 -8.73
C LYS A 110 -0.04 18.59 -7.84
N THR A 111 0.35 17.83 -6.84
CA THR A 111 -0.53 17.10 -5.93
C THR A 111 -0.13 17.38 -4.48
N PRO A 112 -0.96 17.07 -3.46
CA PRO A 112 -0.63 17.33 -2.05
C PRO A 112 0.67 16.65 -1.59
N GLU A 113 1.30 17.19 -0.56
CA GLU A 113 2.32 16.45 0.20
C GLU A 113 1.66 15.24 0.85
N ILE A 114 2.40 14.15 1.05
CA ILE A 114 1.85 12.95 1.67
C ILE A 114 2.67 12.62 2.91
N TYR A 115 2.02 12.60 4.07
CA TYR A 115 2.63 12.14 5.33
C TYR A 115 1.89 10.94 5.88
N TYR A 116 2.62 10.14 6.64
CA TYR A 116 2.09 8.94 7.29
C TYR A 116 2.21 9.08 8.79
N VAL A 117 1.17 8.69 9.52
CA VAL A 117 1.17 8.65 10.99
C VAL A 117 0.30 7.49 11.48
N GLY A 118 0.37 7.16 12.77
CA GLY A 118 -0.33 5.99 13.31
C GLY A 118 0.30 4.67 12.88
N ASN A 119 1.48 4.69 12.27
CA ASN A 119 2.36 3.54 12.02
C ASN A 119 3.37 3.31 13.16
N SER A 120 3.31 4.11 14.21
CA SER A 120 4.05 3.98 15.48
C SER A 120 3.32 4.77 16.58
N ILE A 121 3.83 4.72 17.82
CA ILE A 121 3.30 5.48 18.98
C ILE A 121 4.29 6.58 19.42
N SER A 122 5.16 7.05 18.52
CA SER A 122 6.12 8.11 18.86
C SER A 122 5.42 9.46 19.00
N SER A 123 5.26 9.93 20.23
CA SER A 123 4.71 11.25 20.53
C SER A 123 5.55 12.37 19.93
N LYS A 124 6.88 12.22 19.93
CA LYS A 124 7.80 13.16 19.28
C LYS A 124 7.52 13.26 17.78
N TYR A 125 7.39 12.14 17.09
CA TYR A 125 7.09 12.14 15.65
C TYR A 125 5.76 12.84 15.35
N ILE A 126 4.73 12.58 16.17
CA ILE A 126 3.42 13.24 16.03
C ILE A 126 3.54 14.75 16.26
N HIS A 127 4.32 15.18 17.26
CA HIS A 127 4.57 16.59 17.52
C HIS A 127 5.29 17.25 16.35
N ASP A 128 6.42 16.70 15.90
CA ASP A 128 7.20 17.24 14.79
C ASP A 128 6.34 17.31 13.49
N LEU A 129 5.45 16.34 13.28
CA LEU A 129 4.51 16.37 12.16
C LEU A 129 3.47 17.48 12.29
N LYS A 130 2.99 17.80 13.51
CA LYS A 130 2.10 18.95 13.72
C LYS A 130 2.76 20.26 13.32
N ASP A 131 4.06 20.41 13.61
CA ASP A 131 4.81 21.59 13.20
C ASP A 131 4.87 21.71 11.66
N VAL A 132 5.02 20.58 10.95
CA VAL A 132 5.00 20.54 9.47
C VAL A 132 3.62 20.87 8.89
N LEU A 133 2.54 20.49 9.58
CA LEU A 133 1.16 20.73 9.15
C LEU A 133 0.64 22.13 9.51
N ALA A 134 1.36 22.89 10.34
CA ALA A 134 0.92 24.19 10.80
C ALA A 134 0.68 25.15 9.62
N GLY A 135 -0.53 25.72 9.56
CA GLY A 135 -0.92 26.67 8.51
C GLY A 135 -1.20 26.05 7.13
N LYS A 136 -1.25 24.72 7.02
CA LYS A 136 -1.61 24.00 5.78
C LYS A 136 -3.02 23.46 5.88
N ASP A 137 -3.76 23.49 4.77
CA ASP A 137 -5.01 22.75 4.66
C ASP A 137 -4.71 21.28 4.39
N PHE A 138 -5.37 20.36 5.11
CA PHE A 138 -5.10 18.93 4.96
C PHE A 138 -6.33 18.05 5.04
N SER A 139 -6.29 16.97 4.26
CA SER A 139 -7.25 15.87 4.32
C SER A 139 -6.66 14.69 5.08
N ILE A 140 -7.49 13.96 5.82
CA ILE A 140 -7.10 12.74 6.55
C ILE A 140 -7.69 11.52 5.85
N ASN A 141 -6.85 10.53 5.54
CA ASN A 141 -7.28 9.20 5.14
C ASN A 141 -6.90 8.18 6.21
N ILE A 142 -7.87 7.75 7.01
CA ILE A 142 -7.69 6.73 8.05
C ILE A 142 -8.06 5.34 7.53
N ILE A 143 -7.13 4.39 7.65
CA ILE A 143 -7.26 3.05 7.09
C ILE A 143 -7.00 2.00 8.19
N SER A 144 -8.07 1.46 8.75
CA SER A 144 -8.03 0.33 9.69
C SER A 144 -9.23 -0.57 9.47
N LYS A 145 -8.99 -1.86 9.19
CA LYS A 145 -10.07 -2.83 8.98
C LYS A 145 -10.94 -2.99 10.23
N SER A 146 -10.34 -3.04 11.41
CA SER A 146 -11.07 -3.22 12.67
C SER A 146 -11.54 -1.90 13.28
N GLY A 147 -10.94 -0.77 12.90
CA GLY A 147 -11.14 0.53 13.56
C GLY A 147 -10.56 0.61 14.98
N THR A 148 -9.98 -0.49 15.49
CA THR A 148 -9.50 -0.64 16.87
C THR A 148 -7.99 -0.87 16.96
N THR A 149 -7.28 -0.88 15.82
CA THR A 149 -5.82 -0.97 15.81
C THR A 149 -5.23 0.21 16.59
N THR A 150 -4.40 -0.08 17.60
CA THR A 150 -4.03 0.89 18.66
C THR A 150 -3.34 2.14 18.13
N GLU A 151 -2.31 1.98 17.31
CA GLU A 151 -1.47 3.06 16.78
C GLU A 151 -2.27 4.04 15.90
N PRO A 152 -3.03 3.60 14.88
CA PRO A 152 -3.85 4.51 14.09
C PRO A 152 -5.02 5.08 14.89
N ALA A 153 -5.59 4.36 15.86
CA ALA A 153 -6.66 4.90 16.71
C ALA A 153 -6.15 6.04 17.61
N ILE A 154 -4.94 5.91 18.19
CA ILE A 154 -4.31 6.99 18.96
C ILE A 154 -4.03 8.19 18.06
N ALA A 155 -3.38 7.99 16.92
CA ALA A 155 -3.07 9.07 15.99
C ALA A 155 -4.33 9.78 15.50
N PHE A 156 -5.38 9.04 15.17
CA PHE A 156 -6.66 9.62 14.75
C PHE A 156 -7.29 10.49 15.83
N ARG A 157 -7.26 10.08 17.10
CA ARG A 157 -7.74 10.93 18.20
C ARG A 157 -6.96 12.22 18.35
N VAL A 158 -5.70 12.26 17.93
CA VAL A 158 -4.85 13.46 17.98
C VAL A 158 -5.13 14.43 16.83
N PHE A 159 -5.54 13.92 15.66
CA PHE A 159 -5.76 14.69 14.43
C PHE A 159 -7.24 14.91 14.07
N LYS A 160 -8.17 14.30 14.82
CA LYS A 160 -9.62 14.59 14.75
C LYS A 160 -9.93 15.89 15.49
#